data_AF-A0A383R6X8-F1
#
_entry.id   AF-A0A383R6X8-F1
#
_cell.length_a   1.000
_cell.length_b   1.000
_cell.length_c   1.000
_cell.angle_alpha   90.00
_cell.angle_beta   90.00
_cell.angle_gamma   90.00
#
_symmetry.space_group_name_H-M   'P 1'
#
loop_
_entity.id
_entity.type
_entity.pdbx_description
1 polymer ?
#
loop_
_entity_poly.entity_id
_entity_poly.type
_entity_poly.pdbx_seq_one_letter_code
_entity_poly.pdbx_strand_id
1 'polypeptide(L)'
;MRTEGETIVAAVQMNTIQHERWGESLHLENGTYEVIVPLTFGIRIMHFSLCGQENMLFEDREEAIRQEGEAFHALGSDGWLLRGGHRLWASPEAYPRTYTPDDRPIEYVQTESGVRLIAPVEPWTQCAKEIELIFQQDDVVVIHRIANKGAWPIQLAPWAITVMAPGGTAVVPQITRDTGLLPNRSISLWPYAAMNDERVTWGERHIEVKQVAHLKQAFKFGMLQEEGKASYTRNGIVFEKRYEPISGASYPDGGCSFELYTNEHILELESLGSLVTLEPESVATHQEVWSLAPIKDV
;
A
#
# COMPACT_ATOMS: atom_id res chain seq x y z
N MET A 1 -8.34 6.78 -38.12
CA MET A 1 -9.43 7.21 -37.21
C MET A 1 -10.00 5.97 -36.57
N ARG A 2 -9.50 5.58 -35.39
CA ARG A 2 -10.22 4.63 -34.53
C ARG A 2 -11.18 5.46 -33.71
N THR A 3 -12.46 5.12 -33.82
CA THR A 3 -13.55 5.67 -33.03
C THR A 3 -13.27 5.43 -31.55
N GLU A 4 -13.22 6.51 -30.77
CA GLU A 4 -13.33 6.48 -29.32
C GLU A 4 -14.71 5.91 -28.98
N GLY A 5 -14.75 4.61 -28.70
CA GLY A 5 -15.91 4.01 -28.05
C GLY A 5 -15.85 4.37 -26.58
N GLU A 6 -16.81 5.15 -26.11
CA GLU A 6 -17.09 5.30 -24.68
C GLU A 6 -17.24 3.89 -24.10
N THR A 7 -16.21 3.49 -23.35
CA THR A 7 -16.18 2.18 -22.70
C THR A 7 -17.03 2.33 -21.46
N ILE A 8 -18.23 1.76 -21.49
CA ILE A 8 -19.17 1.79 -20.36
C ILE A 8 -18.53 0.97 -19.23
N VAL A 9 -17.96 1.64 -18.25
CA VAL A 9 -17.56 1.02 -16.98
C VAL A 9 -18.83 0.46 -16.35
N ALA A 10 -18.84 -0.83 -16.00
CA ALA A 10 -19.95 -1.40 -15.23
C ALA A 10 -20.12 -0.59 -13.94
N ALA A 11 -21.35 -0.16 -13.64
CA ALA A 11 -21.61 0.64 -12.46
C ALA A 11 -21.13 -0.09 -11.20
N VAL A 12 -20.30 0.56 -10.39
CA VAL A 12 -19.83 0.02 -9.11
C VAL A 12 -21.04 -0.15 -8.21
N GLN A 13 -21.29 -1.38 -7.76
CA GLN A 13 -22.25 -1.65 -6.71
C GLN A 13 -21.56 -1.36 -5.37
N MET A 14 -22.26 -0.64 -4.50
CA MET A 14 -21.77 -0.32 -3.17
C MET A 14 -22.90 -0.47 -2.16
N ASN A 15 -22.63 -1.22 -1.10
CA ASN A 15 -23.56 -1.36 0.02
C ASN A 15 -22.80 -1.53 1.34
N THR A 16 -23.42 -1.05 2.41
CA THR A 16 -22.94 -1.33 3.76
C THR A 16 -23.27 -2.78 4.12
N ILE A 17 -22.32 -3.47 4.75
CA ILE A 17 -22.46 -4.81 5.31
C ILE A 17 -22.05 -4.82 6.77
N GLN A 18 -22.55 -5.81 7.51
CA GLN A 18 -22.00 -6.16 8.82
C GLN A 18 -20.98 -7.28 8.62
N HIS A 19 -19.70 -6.92 8.51
CA HIS A 19 -18.63 -7.91 8.42
C HIS A 19 -18.40 -8.56 9.79
N GLU A 20 -18.28 -9.89 9.82
CA GLU A 20 -18.16 -10.66 11.07
C GLU A 20 -17.00 -10.16 11.96
N ARG A 21 -15.89 -9.75 11.34
CA ARG A 21 -14.66 -9.37 12.05
C ARG A 21 -14.42 -7.87 12.13
N TRP A 22 -14.96 -7.10 11.19
CA TRP A 22 -14.64 -5.66 11.04
C TRP A 22 -15.82 -4.76 11.39
N GLY A 23 -16.97 -5.35 11.73
CA GLY A 23 -18.17 -4.61 12.02
C GLY A 23 -18.76 -3.97 10.77
N GLU A 24 -19.33 -2.77 10.93
CA GLU A 24 -19.86 -2.00 9.81
C GLU A 24 -18.75 -1.73 8.78
N SER A 25 -18.98 -2.17 7.55
CA SER A 25 -18.01 -2.10 6.45
C SER A 25 -18.71 -1.76 5.15
N LEU A 26 -17.99 -1.14 4.22
CA LEU A 26 -18.42 -1.02 2.83
C LEU A 26 -17.99 -2.24 2.04
N HIS A 27 -18.92 -2.80 1.28
CA HIS A 27 -18.67 -3.76 0.23
C HIS A 27 -18.83 -3.06 -1.12
N LEU A 28 -17.84 -3.19 -2.00
CA LEU A 28 -17.85 -2.62 -3.35
C LEU A 28 -17.51 -3.70 -4.37
N GLU A 29 -18.23 -3.73 -5.49
CA GLU A 29 -17.89 -4.60 -6.62
C GLU A 29 -18.22 -3.98 -7.98
N ASN A 30 -17.47 -4.34 -9.02
CA ASN A 30 -17.75 -3.97 -10.41
C ASN A 30 -18.00 -5.20 -11.33
N GLY A 31 -18.26 -6.36 -10.73
CA GLY A 31 -18.41 -7.65 -11.42
C GLY A 31 -17.09 -8.35 -11.78
N THR A 32 -15.96 -7.65 -11.66
CA THR A 32 -14.60 -8.22 -11.82
C THR A 32 -13.89 -8.28 -10.48
N TYR A 33 -13.88 -7.16 -9.74
CA TYR A 33 -13.22 -6.99 -8.47
C TYR A 33 -14.20 -6.83 -7.32
N GLU A 34 -13.82 -7.35 -6.17
CA GLU A 34 -14.51 -7.21 -4.90
C GLU A 34 -13.58 -6.52 -3.90
N VAL A 35 -14.08 -5.50 -3.21
CA VAL A 35 -13.37 -4.71 -2.20
C VAL A 35 -14.20 -4.61 -0.93
N ILE A 36 -13.55 -4.76 0.23
CA ILE A 36 -14.16 -4.48 1.54
C ILE A 36 -13.32 -3.50 2.34
N VAL A 37 -13.99 -2.46 2.85
CA VAL A 37 -13.40 -1.37 3.65
C VAL A 37 -14.14 -1.27 4.98
N PRO A 38 -13.49 -1.51 6.13
CA PRO A 38 -14.08 -1.25 7.43
C PRO A 38 -14.39 0.24 7.62
N LEU A 39 -15.54 0.56 8.21
CA LEU A 39 -15.88 1.93 8.61
C LEU A 39 -15.53 2.22 10.07
N THR A 40 -15.24 1.18 10.84
CA THR A 40 -15.07 1.23 12.30
C THR A 40 -13.66 1.58 12.74
N PHE A 41 -12.65 1.45 11.86
CA PHE A 41 -11.26 1.79 12.15
C PHE A 41 -10.50 2.10 10.86
N GLY A 42 -9.79 3.24 10.83
CA GLY A 42 -8.75 3.56 9.85
C GLY A 42 -9.17 3.56 8.37
N ILE A 43 -8.47 4.31 7.52
CA ILE A 43 -8.68 4.21 6.07
C ILE A 43 -7.93 2.97 5.54
N ARG A 44 -8.59 1.81 5.62
CA ARG A 44 -7.99 0.52 5.25
C ARG A 44 -8.81 -0.22 4.22
N ILE A 45 -8.13 -0.75 3.21
CA ILE A 45 -8.72 -1.71 2.27
C ILE A 45 -8.35 -3.09 2.78
N MET A 46 -9.29 -3.78 3.42
CA MET A 46 -9.02 -5.06 4.08
C MET A 46 -9.21 -6.26 3.17
N HIS A 47 -9.99 -6.09 2.10
CA HIS A 47 -10.22 -7.12 1.09
C HIS A 47 -10.03 -6.56 -0.32
N PHE A 48 -9.28 -7.28 -1.14
CA PHE A 48 -9.24 -7.08 -2.58
C PHE A 48 -9.08 -8.43 -3.27
N SER A 49 -10.06 -8.81 -4.09
CA SER A 49 -10.07 -10.08 -4.83
C SER A 49 -10.73 -9.91 -6.20
N LEU A 50 -10.59 -10.92 -7.04
CA LEU A 50 -11.58 -11.15 -8.10
C LEU A 50 -12.92 -11.54 -7.43
N CYS A 51 -14.06 -11.19 -8.03
CA CYS A 51 -15.37 -11.55 -7.50
C CYS A 51 -15.47 -13.06 -7.25
N GLY A 52 -15.80 -13.45 -6.01
CA GLY A 52 -15.93 -14.85 -5.60
C GLY A 52 -14.61 -15.62 -5.42
N GLN A 53 -13.46 -14.94 -5.48
CA GLN A 53 -12.14 -15.53 -5.18
C GLN A 53 -11.65 -15.16 -3.77
N GLU A 54 -10.57 -15.79 -3.33
CA GLU A 54 -9.94 -15.46 -2.05
C GLU A 54 -9.37 -14.04 -2.03
N ASN A 55 -9.36 -13.45 -0.83
CA ASN A 55 -8.68 -12.18 -0.57
C ASN A 55 -7.18 -12.29 -0.86
N MET A 56 -6.63 -11.30 -1.56
CA MET A 56 -5.19 -11.20 -1.81
C MET A 56 -4.44 -10.41 -0.73
N LEU A 57 -5.16 -9.74 0.17
CA LEU A 57 -4.59 -8.95 1.26
C LEU A 57 -4.55 -9.72 2.57
N PHE A 58 -3.53 -9.45 3.39
CA PHE A 58 -3.38 -10.05 4.70
C PHE A 58 -4.46 -9.55 5.65
N GLU A 59 -4.88 -10.41 6.56
CA GLU A 59 -5.75 -10.08 7.67
C GLU A 59 -5.12 -10.61 8.95
N ASP A 60 -4.74 -9.72 9.87
CA ASP A 60 -4.18 -10.12 11.15
C ASP A 60 -5.29 -10.66 12.04
N ARG A 61 -5.43 -11.98 12.07
CA ARG A 61 -6.54 -12.62 12.78
C ARG A 61 -6.33 -12.71 14.29
N GLU A 62 -5.07 -12.76 14.69
CA GLU A 62 -4.65 -13.01 16.07
C GLU A 62 -4.14 -11.75 16.74
N GLU A 63 -4.15 -10.62 16.02
CA GLU A 63 -3.53 -9.37 16.45
C GLU A 63 -2.07 -9.59 16.88
N ALA A 64 -1.37 -10.41 16.10
CA ALA A 64 -0.05 -10.93 16.41
C ALA A 64 1.04 -9.85 16.24
N ILE A 65 0.79 -8.83 15.40
CA ILE A 65 1.75 -7.79 15.09
C ILE A 65 1.29 -6.47 15.71
N ARG A 66 1.79 -6.21 16.92
CA ARG A 66 1.47 -5.02 17.70
C ARG A 66 2.72 -4.37 18.30
N GLN A 67 2.63 -3.08 18.56
CA GLN A 67 3.59 -2.33 19.36
C GLN A 67 2.85 -1.59 20.46
N GLU A 68 3.41 -1.56 21.65
CA GLU A 68 2.81 -0.93 22.84
C GLU A 68 3.89 -0.16 23.60
N GLY A 69 3.48 0.77 24.46
CA GLY A 69 4.40 1.48 25.36
C GLY A 69 4.06 2.96 25.55
N GLU A 70 4.78 3.60 26.48
CA GLU A 70 4.47 4.98 26.93
C GLU A 70 4.50 6.02 25.79
N ALA A 71 5.27 5.77 24.73
CA ALA A 71 5.35 6.64 23.57
C ALA A 71 4.00 6.76 22.82
N PHE A 72 3.14 5.74 22.92
CA PHE A 72 1.81 5.75 22.29
C PHE A 72 0.79 6.58 23.07
N HIS A 73 0.97 6.76 24.38
CA HIS A 73 0.06 7.60 25.16
C HIS A 73 0.04 9.05 24.66
N ALA A 74 1.19 9.56 24.19
CA ALA A 74 1.29 10.88 23.55
C ALA A 74 0.53 10.95 22.21
N LEU A 75 0.31 9.81 21.56
CA LEU A 75 -0.50 9.65 20.35
C LEU A 75 -1.98 9.38 20.66
N GLY A 76 -2.35 9.30 21.95
CA GLY A 76 -3.71 9.03 22.39
C GLY A 76 -4.13 7.57 22.30
N SER A 77 -3.19 6.62 22.39
CA SER A 77 -3.46 5.18 22.35
C SER A 77 -2.51 4.39 23.24
N ASP A 78 -2.86 3.13 23.52
CA ASP A 78 -2.00 2.20 24.28
C ASP A 78 -0.99 1.47 23.37
N GLY A 79 -1.20 1.56 22.05
CA GLY A 79 -0.34 0.89 21.08
C GLY A 79 -0.78 1.07 19.63
N TRP A 80 -0.08 0.37 18.75
CA TRP A 80 -0.37 0.28 17.33
C TRP A 80 -0.54 -1.18 16.92
N LEU A 81 -1.51 -1.44 16.03
CA LEU A 81 -1.84 -2.77 15.54
C LEU A 81 -1.80 -2.81 14.01
N LEU A 82 -1.12 -3.81 13.44
CA LEU A 82 -0.97 -3.91 11.99
C LEU A 82 -2.30 -4.10 11.26
N ARG A 83 -3.27 -4.85 11.84
CA ARG A 83 -4.60 -5.25 11.30
C ARG A 83 -4.60 -5.98 9.95
N GLY A 84 -3.72 -5.64 9.03
CA GLY A 84 -3.62 -6.16 7.66
C GLY A 84 -4.11 -5.15 6.62
N GLY A 85 -4.42 -5.65 5.42
CA GLY A 85 -4.95 -4.85 4.32
C GLY A 85 -3.95 -3.91 3.69
N HIS A 86 -4.47 -2.88 3.05
CA HIS A 86 -3.71 -1.75 2.55
C HIS A 86 -3.98 -0.49 3.39
N ARG A 87 -2.94 0.32 3.64
CA ARG A 87 -3.01 1.54 4.46
C ARG A 87 -2.13 2.67 3.92
N LEU A 88 -2.43 3.89 4.37
CA LEU A 88 -1.66 5.10 4.06
C LEU A 88 -0.90 5.64 5.29
N TRP A 89 0.43 5.64 5.18
CA TRP A 89 1.36 6.21 6.13
C TRP A 89 2.08 7.44 5.56
N ALA A 90 2.85 8.12 6.40
CA ALA A 90 3.75 9.20 6.00
C ALA A 90 5.19 8.73 6.19
N SER A 91 6.03 8.93 5.18
CA SER A 91 7.48 8.70 5.20
C SER A 91 8.24 10.04 5.34
N PRO A 92 9.46 10.10 5.91
CA PRO A 92 10.25 9.00 6.49
C PRO A 92 9.65 8.39 7.76
N GLU A 93 9.83 7.08 7.92
CA GLU A 93 9.48 6.36 9.13
C GLU A 93 10.18 7.00 10.34
N ALA A 94 9.41 7.33 11.38
CA ALA A 94 9.94 7.92 12.59
C ALA A 94 9.09 7.50 13.78
N TYR A 95 9.69 6.74 14.70
CA TYR A 95 9.02 6.34 15.93
C TYR A 95 8.98 7.51 16.94
N PRO A 96 7.83 7.83 17.56
CA PRO A 96 6.51 7.23 17.34
C PRO A 96 5.66 7.99 16.31
N ARG A 97 6.15 9.11 15.73
CA ARG A 97 5.38 9.99 14.81
C ARG A 97 4.61 9.26 13.71
N THR A 98 5.21 8.28 13.05
CA THR A 98 4.58 7.54 11.93
C THR A 98 3.72 6.36 12.40
N TYR A 99 3.68 6.12 13.70
CA TYR A 99 2.94 5.06 14.36
C TYR A 99 1.63 5.56 14.99
N THR A 100 1.14 6.75 14.61
CA THR A 100 -0.20 7.22 14.97
C THR A 100 -1.22 6.11 14.65
N PRO A 101 -1.98 5.63 15.65
CA PRO A 101 -2.93 4.55 15.42
C PRO A 101 -4.06 4.96 14.50
N ASP A 102 -4.41 4.04 13.60
CA ASP A 102 -5.52 4.15 12.67
C ASP A 102 -6.69 3.27 13.14
N ASP A 103 -7.09 3.50 14.39
CA ASP A 103 -8.07 2.73 15.15
C ASP A 103 -9.41 3.47 15.36
N ARG A 104 -9.56 4.66 14.77
CA ARG A 104 -10.77 5.48 14.84
C ARG A 104 -11.68 5.24 13.62
N PRO A 105 -13.02 5.33 13.78
CA PRO A 105 -13.95 5.27 12.67
C PRO A 105 -13.65 6.31 11.59
N ILE A 106 -14.02 5.99 10.35
CA ILE A 106 -13.80 6.84 9.18
C ILE A 106 -15.12 7.34 8.60
N GLU A 107 -15.03 8.43 7.83
CA GLU A 107 -16.11 8.87 6.97
C GLU A 107 -15.85 8.42 5.53
N TYR A 108 -16.89 8.39 4.71
CA TYR A 108 -16.75 8.13 3.29
C TYR A 108 -17.74 8.93 2.45
N VAL A 109 -17.38 9.16 1.19
CA VAL A 109 -18.22 9.80 0.18
C VAL A 109 -18.25 8.92 -1.06
N GLN A 110 -19.45 8.50 -1.48
CA GLN A 110 -19.63 7.83 -2.75
C GLN A 110 -19.28 8.78 -3.90
N THR A 111 -18.47 8.31 -4.85
CA THR A 111 -18.18 9.03 -6.08
C THR A 111 -18.90 8.37 -7.26
N GLU A 112 -18.84 8.98 -8.45
CA GLU A 112 -19.48 8.41 -9.65
C GLU A 112 -18.95 7.01 -10.00
N SER A 113 -17.68 6.73 -9.67
CA SER A 113 -16.96 5.52 -10.07
C SER A 113 -16.29 4.79 -8.90
N GLY A 114 -16.73 5.02 -7.67
CA GLY A 114 -16.18 4.36 -6.49
C GLY A 114 -16.45 5.11 -5.18
N VAL A 115 -15.42 5.28 -4.36
CA VAL A 115 -15.56 5.84 -3.01
C VAL A 115 -14.31 6.59 -2.56
N ARG A 116 -14.51 7.68 -1.81
CA ARG A 116 -13.45 8.38 -1.08
C ARG A 116 -13.59 8.09 0.41
N LEU A 117 -12.52 7.58 1.00
CA LEU A 117 -12.38 7.23 2.42
C LEU A 117 -11.60 8.36 3.12
N ILE A 118 -12.11 8.82 4.26
CA ILE A 118 -11.62 10.01 4.94
C ILE A 118 -11.32 9.65 6.39
N ALA A 119 -10.03 9.71 6.76
CA ALA A 119 -9.62 9.52 8.15
C ALA A 119 -9.86 10.79 8.96
N PRO A 120 -10.16 10.67 10.27
CA PRO A 120 -10.11 11.82 11.16
C PRO A 120 -8.68 12.39 11.21
N VAL A 121 -8.57 13.72 11.30
CA VAL A 121 -7.28 14.41 11.42
C VAL A 121 -6.50 13.83 12.60
N GLU A 122 -5.24 13.48 12.36
CA GLU A 122 -4.35 12.96 13.40
C GLU A 122 -4.07 14.05 14.45
N PRO A 123 -4.37 13.83 15.75
CA PRO A 123 -4.27 14.89 16.75
C PRO A 123 -2.84 15.40 16.95
N TRP A 124 -1.85 14.52 16.79
CA TRP A 124 -0.44 14.86 17.03
C TRP A 124 0.23 15.49 15.81
N THR A 125 0.10 14.85 14.65
CA THR A 125 0.78 15.28 13.40
C THR A 125 -0.01 16.34 12.63
N GLN A 126 -1.30 16.52 12.95
CA GLN A 126 -2.24 17.34 12.20
C GLN A 126 -2.33 16.95 10.71
N CYS A 127 -2.01 15.69 10.38
CA CYS A 127 -2.19 15.16 9.04
C CYS A 127 -3.64 14.70 8.87
N ALA A 128 -4.29 15.16 7.80
CA ALA A 128 -5.53 14.57 7.31
C ALA A 128 -5.20 13.60 6.17
N LYS A 129 -5.74 12.38 6.22
CA LYS A 129 -5.44 11.33 5.25
C LYS A 129 -6.69 10.87 4.53
N GLU A 130 -6.57 10.62 3.24
CA GLU A 130 -7.65 10.09 2.42
C GLU A 130 -7.13 9.01 1.46
N ILE A 131 -8.00 8.04 1.17
CA ILE A 131 -7.81 7.07 0.09
C ILE A 131 -9.05 7.12 -0.79
N GLU A 132 -8.88 7.31 -2.09
CA GLU A 132 -9.96 7.27 -3.06
C GLU A 132 -9.78 6.07 -3.99
N LEU A 133 -10.84 5.27 -4.12
CA LEU A 133 -10.94 4.15 -5.02
C LEU A 133 -11.77 4.54 -6.23
N ILE A 134 -11.21 4.36 -7.41
CA ILE A 134 -11.86 4.60 -8.69
C ILE A 134 -11.79 3.29 -9.46
N PHE A 135 -12.93 2.62 -9.58
CA PHE A 135 -13.05 1.39 -10.34
C PHE A 135 -13.10 1.72 -11.83
N GLN A 136 -12.27 1.03 -12.59
CA GLN A 136 -12.34 0.98 -14.04
C GLN A 136 -12.82 -0.41 -14.46
N GLN A 137 -12.77 -0.71 -15.76
CA GLN A 137 -13.17 -2.03 -16.24
C GLN A 137 -12.20 -3.12 -15.79
N ASP A 138 -10.90 -2.91 -16.01
CA ASP A 138 -9.86 -3.92 -15.84
C ASP A 138 -8.89 -3.61 -14.69
N ASP A 139 -9.05 -2.49 -13.99
CA ASP A 139 -8.25 -2.13 -12.82
C ASP A 139 -8.99 -1.23 -11.83
N VAL A 140 -8.35 -0.96 -10.69
CA VAL A 140 -8.79 0.00 -9.68
C VAL A 140 -7.67 1.01 -9.47
N VAL A 141 -7.95 2.30 -9.69
CA VAL A 141 -7.03 3.38 -9.35
C VAL A 141 -7.22 3.73 -7.88
N VAL A 142 -6.11 3.81 -7.15
CA VAL A 142 -6.06 4.09 -5.71
C VAL A 142 -5.28 5.39 -5.50
N ILE A 143 -5.97 6.46 -5.10
CA ILE A 143 -5.37 7.77 -4.89
C ILE A 143 -5.24 8.05 -3.41
N HIS A 144 -4.01 8.29 -2.97
CA HIS A 144 -3.63 8.61 -1.61
C HIS A 144 -3.44 10.10 -1.46
N ARG A 145 -3.96 10.70 -0.38
CA ARG A 145 -3.75 12.11 -0.08
C ARG A 145 -3.36 12.30 1.37
N ILE A 146 -2.38 13.16 1.60
CA ILE A 146 -2.00 13.64 2.93
C ILE A 146 -2.02 15.16 2.90
N ALA A 147 -2.90 15.78 3.69
CA ALA A 147 -2.99 17.21 3.85
C ALA A 147 -2.39 17.67 5.18
N ASN A 148 -1.67 18.78 5.18
CA ASN A 148 -1.20 19.43 6.40
C ASN A 148 -2.29 20.33 6.98
N LYS A 149 -2.88 19.97 8.13
CA LYS A 149 -3.84 20.81 8.88
C LYS A 149 -3.18 21.55 10.04
N GLY A 150 -1.86 21.44 10.16
CA GLY A 150 -1.06 22.13 11.16
C GLY A 150 -0.75 23.58 10.77
N ALA A 151 -0.23 24.33 11.74
CA ALA A 151 0.11 25.75 11.55
C ALA A 151 1.46 25.99 10.87
N TRP A 152 2.27 24.95 10.65
CA TRP A 152 3.64 25.06 10.15
C TRP A 152 3.90 24.12 8.97
N PRO A 153 4.87 24.46 8.11
CA PRO A 153 5.30 23.55 7.05
C PRO A 153 5.80 22.22 7.62
N ILE A 154 5.42 21.13 6.98
CA ILE A 154 5.92 19.78 7.30
C ILE A 154 6.53 19.16 6.05
N GLN A 155 7.58 18.36 6.21
CA GLN A 155 8.17 17.61 5.11
C GLN A 155 7.81 16.13 5.25
N LEU A 156 7.18 15.56 4.22
CA LEU A 156 6.78 14.15 4.17
C LEU A 156 6.63 13.64 2.74
N ALA A 157 6.46 12.33 2.62
CA ALA A 157 5.99 11.64 1.42
C ALA A 157 4.80 10.73 1.78
N PRO A 158 3.76 10.61 0.93
CA PRO A 158 2.78 9.55 1.06
C PRO A 158 3.45 8.18 0.94
N TRP A 159 3.14 7.26 1.87
CA TRP A 159 3.69 5.91 1.91
C TRP A 159 2.53 4.90 1.92
N ALA A 160 2.33 4.23 0.80
CA ALA A 160 1.20 3.35 0.54
C ALA A 160 1.63 1.89 0.72
N ILE A 161 1.16 1.27 1.81
CA ILE A 161 1.62 -0.06 2.26
C ILE A 161 0.52 -1.08 1.97
N THR A 162 0.77 -2.05 1.10
CA THR A 162 -0.13 -3.18 0.86
C THR A 162 0.44 -4.44 1.50
N VAL A 163 -0.24 -4.96 2.53
CA VAL A 163 0.15 -6.20 3.19
C VAL A 163 -0.50 -7.38 2.46
N MET A 164 0.31 -8.25 1.86
CA MET A 164 -0.15 -9.36 1.03
C MET A 164 -0.49 -10.59 1.87
N ALA A 165 -1.56 -11.31 1.49
CA ALA A 165 -1.91 -12.58 2.12
C ALA A 165 -0.73 -13.58 2.03
N PRO A 166 -0.43 -14.35 3.09
CA PRO A 166 0.81 -15.12 3.19
C PRO A 166 0.92 -16.28 2.18
N GLY A 167 2.16 -16.74 1.98
CA GLY A 167 2.50 -17.91 1.15
C GLY A 167 2.74 -17.66 -0.33
N GLY A 168 2.60 -16.44 -0.82
CA GLY A 168 2.91 -16.05 -2.20
C GLY A 168 4.33 -15.52 -2.42
N THR A 169 4.59 -15.12 -3.66
CA THR A 169 5.89 -14.60 -4.11
C THR A 169 5.73 -13.24 -4.76
N ALA A 170 6.50 -12.26 -4.30
CA ALA A 170 6.64 -10.95 -4.92
C ALA A 170 7.68 -10.97 -6.04
N VAL A 171 7.42 -10.25 -7.13
CA VAL A 171 8.35 -10.02 -8.24
C VAL A 171 8.49 -8.51 -8.47
N VAL A 172 9.72 -8.02 -8.36
CA VAL A 172 10.05 -6.60 -8.49
C VAL A 172 11.03 -6.45 -9.66
N PRO A 173 10.66 -5.79 -10.77
CA PRO A 173 11.55 -5.60 -11.90
C PRO A 173 12.80 -4.81 -11.52
N GLN A 174 13.92 -5.15 -12.13
CA GLN A 174 15.15 -4.36 -12.03
C GLN A 174 15.22 -3.31 -13.13
N ILE A 175 15.90 -2.18 -12.85
CA ILE A 175 16.16 -1.14 -13.85
C ILE A 175 16.99 -1.72 -15.00
N THR A 176 16.50 -1.58 -16.24
CA THR A 176 17.13 -2.08 -17.47
C THR A 176 17.80 -1.00 -18.32
N ARG A 177 17.69 0.27 -17.92
CA ARG A 177 18.28 1.43 -18.63
C ARG A 177 19.78 1.26 -18.82
N ASP A 178 20.26 1.34 -20.06
CA ASP A 178 21.69 1.28 -20.37
C ASP A 178 22.36 2.63 -20.08
N THR A 179 23.35 2.61 -19.20
CA THR A 179 24.15 3.75 -18.76
C THR A 179 25.62 3.64 -19.16
N GLY A 180 25.99 2.61 -19.94
CA GLY A 180 27.37 2.29 -20.28
C GLY A 180 28.21 1.98 -19.04
N LEU A 181 29.06 2.92 -18.63
CA LEU A 181 29.98 2.76 -17.51
C LEU A 181 29.44 3.26 -16.16
N LEU A 182 28.33 4.00 -16.15
CA LEU A 182 27.76 4.59 -14.93
C LEU A 182 26.76 3.62 -14.27
N PRO A 183 26.56 3.70 -12.94
CA PRO A 183 25.51 2.94 -12.29
C PRO A 183 24.12 3.41 -12.77
N ASN A 184 23.16 2.48 -12.85
CA ASN A 184 21.76 2.78 -13.18
C ASN A 184 20.78 2.49 -12.04
N ARG A 185 21.24 1.91 -10.92
CA ARG A 185 20.39 1.53 -9.79
C ARG A 185 21.17 1.49 -8.48
N SER A 186 20.43 1.71 -7.40
CA SER A 186 20.87 1.57 -6.01
C SER A 186 19.81 0.77 -5.26
N ILE A 187 20.24 -0.05 -4.29
CA ILE A 187 19.36 -0.81 -3.40
C ILE A 187 19.67 -0.36 -1.98
N SER A 188 18.65 0.13 -1.28
CA SER A 188 18.70 0.43 0.15
C SER A 188 18.39 -0.85 0.94
N LEU A 189 19.17 -1.11 1.99
CA LEU A 189 19.00 -2.26 2.87
C LEU A 189 18.94 -1.78 4.32
N TRP A 190 18.01 -2.35 5.08
CA TRP A 190 17.91 -2.09 6.52
C TRP A 190 18.95 -2.93 7.27
N PRO A 191 19.37 -2.52 8.49
CA PRO A 191 20.43 -3.23 9.23
C PRO A 191 20.18 -4.71 9.48
N TYR A 192 18.92 -5.13 9.48
CA TYR A 192 18.50 -6.53 9.66
C TYR A 192 18.40 -7.32 8.35
N ALA A 193 18.53 -6.68 7.18
CA ALA A 193 18.38 -7.32 5.89
C ALA A 193 19.63 -8.12 5.52
N ALA A 194 19.53 -9.45 5.64
CA ALA A 194 20.56 -10.35 5.16
C ALA A 194 20.51 -10.45 3.62
N MET A 195 21.57 -10.04 2.92
CA MET A 195 21.60 -10.17 1.45
C MET A 195 21.54 -11.62 0.95
N ASN A 196 21.90 -12.58 1.80
CA ASN A 196 21.83 -14.01 1.57
C ASN A 196 20.56 -14.66 2.17
N ASP A 197 19.50 -13.88 2.41
CA ASP A 197 18.22 -14.43 2.86
C ASP A 197 17.66 -15.41 1.80
N GLU A 198 17.36 -16.64 2.23
CA GLU A 198 16.93 -17.72 1.33
C GLU A 198 15.57 -17.47 0.66
N ARG A 199 14.79 -16.49 1.14
CA ARG A 199 13.55 -16.06 0.49
C ARG A 199 13.78 -15.23 -0.76
N VAL A 200 15.01 -14.73 -0.96
CA VAL A 200 15.31 -13.66 -1.92
C VAL A 200 16.16 -14.20 -3.06
N THR A 201 15.68 -14.02 -4.29
CA THR A 201 16.46 -14.25 -5.50
C THR A 201 16.78 -12.91 -6.16
N TRP A 202 18.04 -12.49 -6.09
CA TRP A 202 18.57 -11.33 -6.80
C TRP A 202 18.84 -11.68 -8.28
N GLY A 203 17.78 -11.86 -9.08
CA GLY A 203 17.86 -12.26 -10.48
C GLY A 203 18.28 -11.12 -11.41
N GLU A 204 18.65 -11.41 -12.66
CA GLU A 204 19.15 -10.40 -13.62
C GLU A 204 18.09 -9.35 -14.00
N ARG A 205 16.83 -9.78 -14.14
CA ARG A 205 15.72 -8.95 -14.62
C ARG A 205 14.74 -8.53 -13.52
N HIS A 206 14.67 -9.30 -12.44
CA HIS A 206 13.78 -9.04 -11.32
C HIS A 206 14.38 -9.58 -10.03
N ILE A 207 13.96 -8.98 -8.92
CA ILE A 207 14.16 -9.47 -7.57
C ILE A 207 12.89 -10.21 -7.18
N GLU A 208 13.03 -11.47 -6.78
CA GLU A 208 11.91 -12.26 -6.27
C GLU A 208 12.03 -12.39 -4.76
N VAL A 209 10.91 -12.26 -4.04
CA VAL A 209 10.85 -12.47 -2.59
C VAL A 209 9.66 -13.33 -2.23
N LYS A 210 9.91 -14.49 -1.62
CA LYS A 210 8.88 -15.42 -1.16
C LYS A 210 8.50 -15.15 0.30
N GLN A 211 7.20 -15.08 0.59
CA GLN A 211 6.73 -15.08 1.98
C GLN A 211 6.80 -16.51 2.54
N VAL A 212 7.51 -16.70 3.65
CA VAL A 212 7.77 -18.03 4.23
C VAL A 212 7.51 -18.03 5.72
N ALA A 213 6.48 -18.77 6.13
CA ALA A 213 5.92 -18.72 7.48
C ALA A 213 6.82 -19.25 8.62
N HIS A 214 7.91 -19.96 8.32
CA HIS A 214 8.82 -20.47 9.34
C HIS A 214 10.10 -19.63 9.50
N LEU A 215 10.27 -18.59 8.67
CA LEU A 215 11.44 -17.70 8.70
C LEU A 215 11.08 -16.39 9.38
N LYS A 216 11.45 -16.30 10.66
CA LYS A 216 11.10 -15.19 11.56
C LYS A 216 11.88 -13.91 11.35
N GLN A 217 13.04 -14.01 10.71
CA GLN A 217 13.89 -12.85 10.51
C GLN A 217 13.18 -11.86 9.58
N ALA A 218 13.20 -10.59 9.97
CA ALA A 218 12.76 -9.51 9.09
C ALA A 218 13.75 -9.35 7.94
N PHE A 219 13.23 -9.10 6.75
CA PHE A 219 14.02 -8.69 5.58
C PHE A 219 13.32 -7.50 4.94
N LYS A 220 14.10 -6.47 4.56
CA LYS A 220 13.59 -5.30 3.86
C LYS A 220 14.61 -4.77 2.87
N PHE A 221 14.15 -4.44 1.67
CA PHE A 221 14.93 -3.66 0.71
C PHE A 221 14.08 -2.53 0.12
N GLY A 222 14.76 -1.51 -0.38
CA GLY A 222 14.14 -0.41 -1.11
C GLY A 222 14.94 -0.06 -2.35
N MET A 223 14.28 0.56 -3.32
CA MET A 223 14.93 1.07 -4.54
C MET A 223 14.11 2.19 -5.17
N LEU A 224 14.76 2.99 -6.00
CA LEU A 224 14.04 3.74 -7.03
C LEU A 224 13.54 2.72 -8.06
N GLN A 225 12.23 2.53 -8.18
CA GLN A 225 11.66 1.64 -9.19
C GLN A 225 11.25 2.50 -10.41
N GLU A 226 12.07 2.53 -11.46
CA GLU A 226 11.83 3.35 -12.68
C GLU A 226 10.62 2.89 -13.52
N GLU A 227 10.26 1.60 -13.48
CA GLU A 227 9.06 1.05 -14.14
C GLU A 227 7.77 1.26 -13.33
N GLY A 228 7.90 1.69 -12.07
CA GLY A 228 6.81 1.94 -11.13
C GLY A 228 5.91 0.73 -10.89
N LYS A 229 6.43 -0.50 -10.80
CA LYS A 229 5.58 -1.68 -10.60
C LYS A 229 6.19 -2.78 -9.74
N ALA A 230 5.31 -3.55 -9.11
CA ALA A 230 5.63 -4.82 -8.46
C ALA A 230 4.41 -5.75 -8.56
N SER A 231 4.64 -7.07 -8.58
CA SER A 231 3.57 -8.04 -8.55
C SER A 231 3.71 -9.03 -7.40
N TYR A 232 2.60 -9.67 -7.03
CA TYR A 232 2.54 -10.72 -6.04
C TYR A 232 1.67 -11.86 -6.54
N THR A 233 2.21 -13.06 -6.52
CA THR A 233 1.53 -14.26 -7.02
C THR A 233 1.17 -15.18 -5.87
N ARG A 234 -0.10 -15.56 -5.76
CA ARG A 234 -0.62 -16.50 -4.75
C ARG A 234 -1.80 -17.27 -5.32
N ASN A 235 -1.83 -18.60 -5.11
CA ASN A 235 -2.94 -19.48 -5.46
C ASN A 235 -3.45 -19.32 -6.92
N GLY A 236 -2.53 -19.15 -7.88
CA GLY A 236 -2.90 -18.99 -9.29
C GLY A 236 -3.41 -17.60 -9.67
N ILE A 237 -3.38 -16.63 -8.77
CA ILE A 237 -3.73 -15.22 -9.03
C ILE A 237 -2.49 -14.34 -8.91
N VAL A 238 -2.36 -13.37 -9.82
CA VAL A 238 -1.36 -12.31 -9.79
C VAL A 238 -2.04 -11.01 -9.40
N PHE A 239 -1.59 -10.39 -8.31
CA PHE A 239 -1.82 -8.99 -7.99
C PHE A 239 -0.70 -8.16 -8.60
N GLU A 240 -1.05 -7.16 -9.40
CA GLU A 240 -0.09 -6.18 -9.90
C GLU A 240 -0.41 -4.81 -9.32
N LYS A 241 0.60 -4.19 -8.70
CA LYS A 241 0.60 -2.79 -8.26
C LYS A 241 1.46 -1.99 -9.22
N ARG A 242 0.89 -0.94 -9.80
CA ARG A 242 1.59 0.05 -10.64
C ARG A 242 1.47 1.44 -10.03
N TYR A 243 2.44 2.30 -10.25
CA TYR A 243 2.48 3.72 -9.90
C TYR A 243 3.45 4.44 -10.83
N GLU A 244 3.50 5.77 -10.81
CA GLU A 244 4.42 6.53 -11.67
C GLU A 244 5.48 7.26 -10.83
N PRO A 245 6.74 6.79 -10.79
CA PRO A 245 7.82 7.50 -10.12
C PRO A 245 8.14 8.82 -10.86
N ILE A 246 8.34 9.90 -10.11
CA ILE A 246 8.71 11.21 -10.66
C ILE A 246 10.23 11.23 -10.87
N SER A 247 10.64 11.20 -12.14
CA SER A 247 12.06 11.27 -12.51
C SER A 247 12.73 12.51 -11.92
N GLY A 248 13.84 12.30 -11.19
CA GLY A 248 14.64 13.37 -10.58
C GLY A 248 14.07 13.95 -9.29
N ALA A 249 12.91 13.46 -8.80
CA ALA A 249 12.40 13.86 -7.50
C ALA A 249 13.23 13.26 -6.36
N SER A 250 13.22 13.93 -5.21
CA SER A 250 13.77 13.39 -3.97
C SER A 250 12.79 12.40 -3.36
N TYR A 251 13.30 11.22 -3.02
CA TYR A 251 12.55 10.16 -2.35
C TYR A 251 13.17 9.89 -0.97
N PRO A 252 12.39 9.41 0.00
CA PRO A 252 12.90 9.05 1.32
C PRO A 252 13.83 7.83 1.25
N ASP A 253 14.40 7.44 2.40
CA ASP A 253 15.07 6.14 2.57
C ASP A 253 16.23 5.85 1.59
N GLY A 254 16.95 6.91 1.21
CA GLY A 254 18.07 6.82 0.27
C GLY A 254 17.67 6.86 -1.20
N GLY A 255 16.46 7.36 -1.51
CA GLY A 255 15.95 7.50 -2.88
C GLY A 255 14.92 6.43 -3.26
N CYS A 256 14.25 5.83 -2.29
CA CYS A 256 13.31 4.73 -2.51
C CYS A 256 11.93 5.25 -2.92
N SER A 257 11.48 4.87 -4.11
CA SER A 257 10.06 5.00 -4.52
C SER A 257 9.27 3.72 -4.29
N PHE A 258 9.97 2.60 -4.02
CA PHE A 258 9.40 1.31 -3.68
C PHE A 258 10.22 0.65 -2.57
N GLU A 259 9.52 -0.04 -1.67
CA GLU A 259 10.09 -0.87 -0.62
C GLU A 259 9.33 -2.21 -0.54
N LEU A 260 10.03 -3.23 -0.07
CA LEU A 260 9.45 -4.54 0.21
C LEU A 260 9.96 -5.04 1.55
N TYR A 261 9.03 -5.35 2.45
CA TYR A 261 9.28 -5.97 3.74
C TYR A 261 8.73 -7.40 3.78
N THR A 262 9.39 -8.31 4.50
CA THR A 262 8.80 -9.61 4.85
C THR A 262 9.35 -10.18 6.17
N ASN A 263 8.51 -10.95 6.86
CA ASN A 263 8.84 -11.78 8.03
C ASN A 263 8.03 -13.09 7.99
N GLU A 264 7.92 -13.79 9.12
CA GLU A 264 7.14 -15.05 9.21
C GLU A 264 5.63 -14.85 8.99
N HIS A 265 5.12 -13.65 9.22
CA HIS A 265 3.69 -13.37 9.16
C HIS A 265 3.27 -12.79 7.81
N ILE A 266 4.06 -11.87 7.26
CA ILE A 266 3.61 -10.99 6.17
C ILE A 266 4.67 -10.75 5.10
N LEU A 267 4.21 -10.25 3.96
CA LEU A 267 5.01 -9.56 2.96
C LEU A 267 4.29 -8.26 2.58
N GLU A 268 5.00 -7.15 2.57
CA GLU A 268 4.47 -5.83 2.23
C GLU A 268 5.02 -5.37 0.87
N LEU A 269 4.12 -4.87 0.00
CA LEU A 269 4.48 -4.13 -1.20
C LEU A 269 4.22 -2.65 -0.94
N GLU A 270 5.28 -1.87 -0.84
CA GLU A 270 5.22 -0.49 -0.38
C GLU A 270 5.64 0.45 -1.50
N SER A 271 4.77 1.39 -1.88
CA SER A 271 5.15 2.44 -2.82
C SER A 271 5.11 3.79 -2.13
N LEU A 272 6.00 4.69 -2.56
CA LEU A 272 6.21 5.98 -1.92
C LEU A 272 6.07 7.10 -2.95
N GLY A 273 5.43 8.19 -2.53
CA GLY A 273 5.50 9.46 -3.24
C GLY A 273 6.86 10.14 -3.03
N SER A 274 7.10 11.23 -3.76
CA SER A 274 8.28 12.06 -3.53
C SER A 274 8.18 12.81 -2.20
N LEU A 275 9.32 13.10 -1.58
CA LEU A 275 9.41 14.05 -0.47
C LEU A 275 8.99 15.44 -0.94
N VAL A 276 8.03 16.03 -0.21
CA VAL A 276 7.54 17.38 -0.44
C VAL A 276 7.43 18.13 0.87
N THR A 277 7.63 19.45 0.81
CA THR A 277 7.27 20.36 1.92
C THR A 277 5.84 20.83 1.71
N LEU A 278 4.96 20.45 2.63
CA LEU A 278 3.55 20.86 2.65
C LEU A 278 3.40 22.07 3.55
N GLU A 279 3.08 23.22 2.95
CA GLU A 279 2.54 24.37 3.65
C GLU A 279 1.20 24.02 4.31
N PRO A 280 0.73 24.79 5.32
CA PRO A 280 -0.62 24.65 5.85
C PRO A 280 -1.66 24.57 4.72
N GLU A 281 -2.61 23.64 4.85
CA GLU A 281 -3.66 23.28 3.88
C GLU A 281 -3.18 22.68 2.56
N SER A 282 -1.87 22.55 2.32
CA SER A 282 -1.35 21.88 1.13
C SER A 282 -1.43 20.36 1.23
N VAL A 283 -1.50 19.71 0.07
CA VAL A 283 -1.74 18.27 -0.07
C VAL A 283 -0.63 17.60 -0.86
N ALA A 284 -0.10 16.49 -0.35
CA ALA A 284 0.70 15.54 -1.11
C ALA A 284 -0.21 14.43 -1.64
N THR A 285 0.02 14.01 -2.89
CA THR A 285 -0.75 12.95 -3.55
C THR A 285 0.17 11.85 -4.04
N HIS A 286 -0.27 10.61 -3.95
CA HIS A 286 0.38 9.46 -4.56
C HIS A 286 -0.67 8.52 -5.17
N GLN A 287 -0.45 8.05 -6.38
CA GLN A 287 -1.42 7.24 -7.12
C GLN A 287 -0.86 5.85 -7.42
N GLU A 288 -1.65 4.84 -7.11
CA GLU A 288 -1.44 3.46 -7.54
C GLU A 288 -2.55 3.02 -8.50
N VAL A 289 -2.27 1.99 -9.30
CA VAL A 289 -3.24 1.26 -10.11
C VAL A 289 -3.08 -0.22 -9.81
N TRP A 290 -4.18 -0.87 -9.45
CA TRP A 290 -4.21 -2.28 -9.05
C TRP A 290 -5.01 -3.12 -10.02
N SER A 291 -4.49 -4.28 -10.35
CA SER A 291 -5.22 -5.28 -11.13
C SER A 291 -4.98 -6.69 -10.59
N LEU A 292 -5.97 -7.56 -10.75
CA LEU A 292 -5.84 -9.00 -10.50
C LEU A 292 -6.09 -9.77 -11.78
N ALA A 293 -5.29 -10.80 -12.01
CA ALA A 293 -5.49 -11.71 -13.13
C ALA A 293 -5.16 -13.15 -12.71
N PRO A 294 -5.90 -14.15 -13.21
CA PRO A 294 -5.46 -15.53 -13.15
C PRO A 294 -4.13 -15.68 -13.90
N ILE A 295 -3.21 -16.47 -13.35
CA ILE A 295 -2.07 -16.98 -14.10
C ILE A 295 -2.65 -17.81 -15.24
N LYS A 296 -2.37 -17.41 -16.48
CA LYS A 296 -2.70 -18.25 -17.63
C LYS A 296 -1.74 -19.44 -17.59
N ASP A 297 -2.27 -20.66 -17.61
CA ASP A 297 -1.46 -21.84 -17.89
C ASP A 297 -0.67 -21.58 -19.18
N VAL A 298 0.66 -21.58 -19.09
CA VAL A 298 1.58 -21.44 -20.23
C VAL A 298 1.76 -22.78 -20.90
#